data_AF-A0A0B1T5W4-F1
#
_entry.id   AF-A0A0B1T5W4-F1
#
_cell.length_a   1.000
_cell.length_b   1.000
_cell.length_c   1.000
_cell.angle_alpha   90.00
_cell.angle_beta   90.00
_cell.angle_gamma   90.00
#
_symmetry.space_group_name_H-M   'P 1'
#
loop_
_entity.id
_entity.type
_entity.pdbx_description
1 polymer ?
#
loop_
_entity_poly.entity_id
_entity_poly.type
_entity_poly.pdbx_seq_one_letter_code
_entity_poly.pdbx_strand_id
1 'polypeptide(L)'
;MRDSFTNALDYIKVKCTYEMARLTVISTHLSSWIAMECLPRNGLRRRKRKFIRLSKRHMYSYIVGVNEFHNPGVLRVKQGTFMKTVMSQLRSQWTEFEQTGHIRKKFTAYSTQDWLILAFLHSLGCGESVLGRTVPNYNALIIIELYVRNKEPVIKLLYKDNEMKTPKEAVQHVRNCKSSPCHLEEFTSCCSEYESENPTETCAVG
;
A
#
# COMPACT_ATOMS: atom_id res chain seq x y z
N MET A 1 16.68 27.73 6.66
CA MET A 1 15.21 27.65 6.86
C MET A 1 14.62 27.38 5.48
N ARG A 2 13.96 26.23 5.31
CA ARG A 2 13.18 25.73 4.15
C ARG A 2 13.95 25.55 2.84
N ASP A 3 14.11 24.27 2.43
CA ASP A 3 13.92 23.78 1.06
C ASP A 3 14.20 22.26 1.03
N SER A 4 13.16 21.45 1.30
CA SER A 4 13.24 19.98 1.12
C SER A 4 11.90 19.29 0.84
N PHE A 5 10.81 20.04 0.60
CA PHE A 5 9.48 19.46 0.35
C PHE A 5 9.08 19.38 -1.13
N THR A 6 9.94 19.79 -2.06
CA THR A 6 9.62 19.94 -3.49
C THR A 6 9.67 18.65 -4.31
N ASN A 7 10.39 17.60 -3.88
CA ASN A 7 10.65 16.45 -4.77
C ASN A 7 9.57 15.35 -4.77
N ALA A 8 8.61 15.33 -3.84
CA ALA A 8 7.55 14.31 -3.82
C ALA A 8 6.30 14.72 -4.63
N LEU A 9 6.02 16.03 -4.71
CA LEU A 9 4.81 16.57 -5.32
C LEU A 9 4.95 16.78 -6.85
N ASP A 10 6.15 17.05 -7.36
CA ASP A 10 6.39 17.25 -8.80
C ASP A 10 6.13 15.99 -9.64
N TYR A 11 6.14 14.79 -9.03
CA TYR A 11 5.88 13.52 -9.72
C TYR A 11 4.39 13.16 -9.84
N ILE A 12 3.50 13.89 -9.19
CA ILE A 12 2.04 13.71 -9.31
C ILE A 12 1.52 14.59 -10.46
N LYS A 13 2.22 14.60 -11.60
CA LYS A 13 1.62 14.98 -12.89
C LYS A 13 0.85 13.78 -13.43
N VAL A 14 -0.15 13.32 -12.68
CA VAL A 14 -1.11 12.35 -13.20
C VAL A 14 -2.08 13.12 -14.09
N LYS A 15 -1.93 12.91 -15.39
CA LYS A 15 -2.84 13.42 -16.41
C LYS A 15 -4.17 12.66 -16.22
N CYS A 16 -5.05 13.14 -15.33
CA CYS A 16 -6.43 12.67 -15.25
C CYS A 16 -7.17 13.14 -16.52
N THR A 17 -7.02 12.41 -17.62
CA THR A 17 -7.67 12.71 -18.91
C THR A 17 -9.08 12.14 -19.02
N TYR A 18 -9.59 11.48 -17.98
CA TYR A 18 -10.93 10.93 -17.94
C TYR A 18 -11.79 11.76 -16.98
N GLU A 19 -13.01 12.14 -17.40
CA GLU A 19 -13.98 12.88 -16.57
C GLU A 19 -14.25 12.19 -15.22
N MET A 20 -13.99 10.89 -15.16
CA MET A 20 -14.17 9.97 -14.04
C MET A 20 -12.88 9.20 -13.71
N ALA A 21 -11.81 9.91 -13.30
CA ALA A 21 -10.62 9.27 -12.74
C ALA A 21 -10.29 9.88 -11.37
N ARG A 22 -10.32 9.04 -10.33
CA ARG A 22 -9.83 9.36 -8.99
C ARG A 22 -8.59 8.55 -8.68
N LEU A 23 -7.63 9.18 -8.01
CA LEU A 23 -6.35 8.63 -7.64
C LEU A 23 -6.16 8.69 -6.11
N THR A 24 -5.98 7.53 -5.48
CA THR A 24 -5.53 7.42 -4.09
C THR A 24 -4.07 7.00 -4.08
N VAL A 25 -3.21 7.80 -3.43
CA VAL A 25 -1.77 7.54 -3.35
C VAL A 25 -1.38 7.30 -1.90
N ILE A 26 -0.60 6.24 -1.65
CA ILE A 26 -0.08 5.88 -0.33
C ILE A 26 1.44 5.87 -0.44
N SER A 27 2.12 6.77 0.29
CA SER A 27 3.57 6.95 0.25
C SER A 27 4.21 6.69 1.60
N THR A 28 5.46 6.23 1.60
CA THR A 28 6.30 6.26 2.83
C THR A 28 6.82 7.68 3.11
N HIS A 29 6.93 8.05 4.39
CA HIS A 29 7.63 9.23 4.90
C HIS A 29 8.69 8.82 5.93
N LEU A 30 9.80 9.55 5.91
CA LEU A 30 11.00 9.27 6.68
C LEU A 30 10.73 9.34 8.20
N SER A 31 10.96 8.23 8.92
CA SER A 31 11.35 8.24 10.32
C SER A 31 12.00 6.90 10.68
N SER A 32 13.27 6.97 11.12
CA SER A 32 14.07 5.91 11.78
C SER A 32 15.02 5.07 10.90
N TRP A 33 16.18 5.65 10.57
CA TRP A 33 17.44 4.88 10.50
C TRP A 33 18.41 5.45 11.53
N ILE A 34 18.29 5.03 12.80
CA ILE A 34 19.41 5.11 13.75
C ILE A 34 19.90 3.68 13.95
N ALA A 35 21.09 3.41 13.41
CA ALA A 35 22.22 2.75 14.06
C ALA A 35 23.05 1.89 13.10
N MET A 36 24.36 2.18 13.13
CA MET A 36 25.51 1.39 12.67
C MET A 36 25.96 1.52 11.21
N GLU A 37 26.45 2.71 10.87
CA GLU A 37 27.62 2.84 10.00
C GLU A 37 28.82 3.36 10.79
N CYS A 38 29.65 2.43 11.30
CA CYS A 38 31.08 2.66 11.59
C CYS A 38 31.74 1.33 11.96
N LEU A 39 32.19 0.53 10.98
CA LEU A 39 33.20 -0.53 11.21
C LEU A 39 33.98 -0.77 9.88
N PRO A 40 35.24 -1.24 9.91
CA PRO A 40 36.14 -1.26 8.74
C PRO A 40 35.95 -2.45 7.78
N ARG A 41 36.46 -2.32 6.55
CA ARG A 41 36.21 -3.20 5.38
C ARG A 41 37.16 -4.42 5.37
N ASN A 42 36.63 -5.65 5.41
CA ASN A 42 37.31 -6.90 4.99
C ASN A 42 36.29 -8.00 4.60
N GLY A 43 36.66 -8.91 3.69
CA GLY A 43 35.78 -9.81 2.91
C GLY A 43 34.85 -10.79 3.68
N LEU A 44 35.19 -11.18 4.92
CA LEU A 44 34.32 -11.98 5.81
C LEU A 44 32.98 -11.28 6.13
N ARG A 45 32.92 -9.96 5.93
CA ARG A 45 31.78 -9.10 6.23
C ARG A 45 30.61 -9.30 5.28
N ARG A 46 30.81 -9.79 4.05
CA ARG A 46 29.70 -10.01 3.08
C ARG A 46 28.73 -11.11 3.53
N ARG A 47 29.25 -12.26 4.02
CA ARG A 47 28.40 -13.35 4.55
C ARG A 47 27.67 -12.95 5.82
N LYS A 48 28.36 -12.33 6.79
CA LYS A 48 27.73 -11.80 8.03
C LYS A 48 26.68 -10.72 7.73
N ARG A 49 26.93 -9.79 6.80
CA ARG A 49 25.94 -8.78 6.37
C ARG A 49 24.72 -9.40 5.70
N LYS A 50 24.91 -10.42 4.86
CA LYS A 50 23.80 -11.14 4.22
C LYS A 50 22.92 -11.83 5.28
N PHE A 51 23.54 -12.51 6.24
CA PHE A 51 22.85 -13.15 7.36
C PHE A 51 22.05 -12.14 8.20
N ILE A 52 22.69 -11.05 8.65
CA ILE A 52 22.01 -9.99 9.43
C ILE A 52 20.83 -9.38 8.65
N ARG A 53 20.99 -9.15 7.34
CA ARG A 53 19.89 -8.63 6.50
C ARG A 53 18.73 -9.61 6.37
N LEU A 54 19.03 -10.91 6.23
CA LEU A 54 18.01 -11.96 6.19
C LEU A 54 17.27 -12.05 7.54
N SER A 55 17.99 -12.08 8.66
CA SER A 55 17.39 -12.09 10.00
C SER A 55 16.51 -10.85 10.24
N LYS A 56 16.95 -9.66 9.80
CA LYS A 56 16.15 -8.44 9.90
C LYS A 56 14.86 -8.51 9.10
N ARG A 57 14.87 -9.02 7.86
CA ARG A 57 13.67 -9.16 7.01
C ARG A 57 12.67 -10.16 7.58
N HIS A 58 13.17 -11.26 8.13
CA HIS A 58 12.37 -12.30 8.76
C HIS A 58 11.70 -11.76 10.03
N MET A 59 12.47 -11.09 10.90
CA MET A 59 11.94 -10.41 12.08
C MET A 59 10.91 -9.32 11.71
N TYR A 60 11.18 -8.54 10.66
CA TYR A 60 10.24 -7.52 10.19
C TYR A 60 8.92 -8.14 9.70
N SER A 61 9.00 -9.23 8.92
CA SER A 61 7.82 -9.97 8.47
C SER A 61 7.03 -10.54 9.65
N TYR A 62 7.72 -11.05 10.68
CA TYR A 62 7.10 -11.52 11.92
C TYR A 62 6.40 -10.39 12.68
N ILE A 63 7.07 -9.25 12.90
CA ILE A 63 6.50 -8.10 13.63
C ILE A 63 5.27 -7.54 12.93
N VAL A 64 5.27 -7.50 11.59
CA VAL A 64 4.13 -6.99 10.81
C VAL A 64 3.03 -8.05 10.66
N GLY A 65 3.38 -9.33 10.71
CA GLY A 65 2.44 -10.44 10.55
C GLY A 65 2.16 -10.77 9.07
N VAL A 66 3.22 -10.83 8.25
CA VAL A 66 3.14 -11.04 6.78
C VAL A 66 4.05 -12.19 6.32
N ASN A 67 3.98 -12.54 5.04
CA ASN A 67 4.74 -13.65 4.43
C ASN A 67 4.49 -14.98 5.15
N GLU A 68 5.54 -15.68 5.57
CA GLU A 68 5.45 -16.94 6.33
C GLU A 68 4.83 -16.78 7.73
N PHE A 69 4.68 -15.54 8.21
CA PHE A 69 4.04 -15.17 9.46
C PHE A 69 2.68 -14.49 9.27
N HIS A 70 2.05 -14.70 8.10
CA HIS A 70 0.77 -14.08 7.77
C HIS A 70 -0.28 -14.36 8.85
N ASN A 71 -0.69 -13.31 9.56
CA ASN A 71 -1.67 -13.41 10.64
C ASN A 71 -2.76 -12.33 10.45
N PRO A 72 -3.99 -12.72 10.05
CA PRO A 72 -5.08 -11.78 9.84
C PRO A 72 -5.44 -10.95 11.07
N GLY A 73 -5.36 -11.50 12.28
CA GLY A 73 -5.62 -10.77 13.52
C GLY A 73 -4.60 -9.65 13.76
N VAL A 74 -3.31 -9.94 13.59
CA VAL A 74 -2.24 -8.94 13.71
C VAL A 74 -2.38 -7.84 12.66
N LEU A 75 -2.68 -8.21 11.41
CA LEU A 75 -2.89 -7.27 10.32
C LEU A 75 -4.15 -6.41 10.55
N ARG A 76 -5.21 -6.99 11.10
CA ARG A 76 -6.44 -6.27 11.45
C ARG A 76 -6.17 -5.20 12.51
N VAL A 77 -5.42 -5.53 13.56
CA VAL A 77 -5.02 -4.58 14.61
C VAL A 77 -4.15 -3.45 14.06
N LYS A 78 -3.16 -3.77 13.21
CA LYS A 78 -2.17 -2.79 12.75
C LYS A 78 -2.68 -1.85 11.67
N GLN A 79 -3.48 -2.36 10.73
CA GLN A 79 -3.87 -1.61 9.53
C GLN A 79 -5.37 -1.64 9.23
N GLY A 80 -6.19 -2.32 10.02
CA GLY A 80 -7.58 -2.57 9.63
C GLY A 80 -8.45 -1.34 9.50
N THR A 81 -8.21 -0.30 10.30
CA THR A 81 -8.88 1.00 10.13
C THR A 81 -8.46 1.69 8.85
N PHE A 82 -7.19 1.55 8.47
CA PHE A 82 -6.70 2.10 7.21
C PHE A 82 -7.30 1.37 6.01
N MET A 83 -7.35 0.03 6.03
CA MET A 83 -8.05 -0.77 5.00
C MET A 83 -9.50 -0.32 4.86
N LYS A 84 -10.25 -0.31 5.96
CA LYS A 84 -11.66 0.09 5.97
C LYS A 84 -11.85 1.50 5.43
N THR A 85 -10.98 2.44 5.82
CA THR A 85 -11.03 3.82 5.34
C THR A 85 -10.87 3.89 3.83
N VAL A 86 -9.86 3.21 3.27
CA VAL A 86 -9.62 3.21 1.82
C VAL A 86 -10.78 2.55 1.07
N MET A 87 -11.27 1.40 1.53
CA MET A 87 -12.39 0.68 0.90
C MET A 87 -13.69 1.49 0.94
N SER A 88 -14.03 2.06 2.11
CA SER A 88 -15.23 2.90 2.28
C SER A 88 -15.17 4.17 1.45
N GLN A 89 -13.97 4.74 1.29
CA GLN A 89 -13.78 5.90 0.44
C GLN A 89 -14.03 5.57 -1.03
N LEU A 90 -13.52 4.44 -1.54
CA LEU A 90 -13.77 4.04 -2.94
C LEU A 90 -15.27 3.82 -3.20
N ARG A 91 -15.97 3.13 -2.28
CA ARG A 91 -17.42 2.92 -2.37
C ARG A 91 -18.20 4.24 -2.34
N SER A 92 -17.95 5.08 -1.33
CA SER A 92 -18.69 6.34 -1.17
C SER A 92 -18.48 7.30 -2.35
N GLN A 93 -17.32 7.28 -2.99
CA GLN A 93 -17.06 8.06 -4.21
C GLN A 93 -17.83 7.57 -5.41
N TRP A 94 -17.96 6.25 -5.57
CA TRP A 94 -18.79 5.70 -6.62
C TRP A 94 -20.25 6.10 -6.42
N THR A 95 -20.75 5.96 -5.19
CA THR A 95 -22.11 6.41 -4.84
C THR A 95 -22.31 7.91 -5.06
N GLU A 96 -21.34 8.76 -4.70
CA GLU A 96 -21.37 10.20 -4.96
C GLU A 96 -21.49 10.48 -6.47
N PHE A 97 -20.71 9.77 -7.29
CA PHE A 97 -20.77 9.92 -8.73
C PHE A 97 -22.10 9.46 -9.32
N GLU A 98 -22.63 8.30 -8.91
CA GLU A 98 -23.92 7.81 -9.39
C GLU A 98 -25.06 8.78 -9.09
N GLN A 99 -25.02 9.44 -7.94
CA GLN A 99 -26.06 10.38 -7.52
C GLN A 99 -25.94 11.75 -8.18
N THR A 100 -24.72 12.24 -8.40
CA THR A 100 -24.49 13.65 -8.74
C THR A 100 -23.83 13.88 -10.10
N GLY A 101 -23.34 12.82 -10.74
CA GLY A 101 -22.54 12.87 -11.96
C GLY A 101 -21.15 13.48 -11.78
N HIS A 102 -20.74 13.81 -10.55
CA HIS A 102 -19.42 14.37 -10.27
C HIS A 102 -18.85 13.84 -8.94
N ILE A 103 -17.52 13.93 -8.80
CA ILE A 103 -16.83 13.60 -7.55
C ILE A 103 -16.11 14.84 -7.06
N ARG A 104 -16.43 15.30 -5.85
CA ARG A 104 -15.88 16.53 -5.27
C ARG A 104 -14.40 16.40 -4.93
N LYS A 105 -13.99 15.27 -4.34
CA LYS A 105 -12.58 14.98 -4.04
C LYS A 105 -12.05 14.06 -5.13
N LYS A 106 -11.09 14.50 -5.95
CA LYS A 106 -10.53 13.66 -7.04
C LYS A 106 -9.22 12.96 -6.66
N PHE A 107 -8.58 13.43 -5.58
CA PHE A 107 -7.26 12.97 -5.16
C PHE A 107 -7.20 12.81 -3.64
N THR A 108 -6.56 11.75 -3.17
CA THR A 108 -6.27 11.57 -1.74
C THR A 108 -4.89 10.97 -1.58
N ALA A 109 -4.05 11.65 -0.79
CA ALA A 109 -2.71 11.18 -0.48
C ALA A 109 -2.60 10.81 1.00
N TYR A 110 -2.01 9.65 1.26
CA TYR A 110 -1.64 9.17 2.57
C TYR A 110 -0.12 9.10 2.66
N SER A 111 0.43 9.77 3.66
CA SER A 111 1.85 9.71 3.98
C SER A 111 2.00 8.86 5.24
N THR A 112 2.68 7.72 5.13
CA THR A 112 2.73 6.68 6.16
C THR A 112 4.12 6.05 6.30
N GLN A 113 4.24 4.96 7.04
CA GLN A 113 5.47 4.19 7.21
C GLN A 113 5.48 2.94 6.31
N ASP A 114 6.67 2.41 6.07
CA ASP A 114 6.92 1.22 5.23
C ASP A 114 6.14 -0.02 5.71
N TRP A 115 6.00 -0.22 7.02
CA TRP A 115 5.25 -1.35 7.56
C TRP A 115 3.76 -1.28 7.21
N LEU A 116 3.18 -0.08 7.07
CA LEU A 116 1.76 0.05 6.72
C LEU A 116 1.54 -0.32 5.26
N ILE A 117 2.42 0.10 4.35
CA ILE A 117 2.39 -0.30 2.94
C ILE A 117 2.54 -1.82 2.82
N LEU A 118 3.49 -2.40 3.56
CA LEU A 118 3.70 -3.84 3.57
C LEU A 118 2.45 -4.58 4.06
N ALA A 119 1.92 -4.20 5.21
CA ALA A 119 0.72 -4.80 5.79
C ALA A 119 -0.48 -4.69 4.83
N PHE A 120 -0.72 -3.50 4.28
CA PHE A 120 -1.82 -3.23 3.37
C PHE A 120 -1.75 -4.07 2.09
N LEU A 121 -0.58 -4.17 1.44
CA LEU A 121 -0.41 -5.01 0.24
C LEU A 121 -0.60 -6.51 0.54
N HIS A 122 -0.15 -6.98 1.70
CA HIS A 122 -0.38 -8.37 2.11
C HIS A 122 -1.85 -8.66 2.48
N SER A 123 -2.54 -7.71 3.12
CA SER A 123 -3.98 -7.79 3.35
C SER A 123 -4.75 -7.85 2.03
N LEU A 124 -4.37 -7.02 1.04
CA LEU A 124 -4.90 -7.11 -0.33
C LEU A 124 -4.57 -8.44 -1.04
N GLY A 125 -3.55 -9.18 -0.56
CA GLY A 125 -3.07 -10.44 -1.16
C GLY A 125 -2.01 -10.28 -2.24
N CYS A 126 -1.71 -9.06 -2.67
CA CYS A 126 -0.72 -8.80 -3.72
C CYS A 126 0.71 -8.57 -3.18
N GLY A 127 0.92 -8.54 -1.86
CA GLY A 127 2.19 -8.25 -1.20
C GLY A 127 3.38 -9.04 -1.75
N GLU A 128 3.29 -10.37 -1.82
CA GLU A 128 4.39 -11.20 -2.33
C GLU A 128 4.64 -10.98 -3.85
N SER A 129 3.59 -10.76 -4.63
CA SER A 129 3.73 -10.48 -6.07
C SER A 129 4.42 -9.14 -6.36
N VAL A 130 4.24 -8.16 -5.47
CA VAL A 130 4.74 -6.79 -5.63
C VAL A 130 6.13 -6.64 -5.02
N LEU A 131 6.30 -7.10 -3.78
CA LEU A 131 7.50 -6.87 -2.96
C LEU A 131 8.38 -8.13 -2.81
N GLY A 132 7.89 -9.31 -3.22
CA GLY A 132 8.49 -10.58 -2.83
C GLY A 132 8.57 -10.69 -1.31
N ARG A 133 9.74 -11.09 -0.80
CA ARG A 133 10.04 -11.18 0.64
C ARG A 133 10.82 -9.96 1.16
N THR A 134 10.62 -8.80 0.53
CA THR A 134 11.33 -7.57 0.86
C THR A 134 10.40 -6.54 1.49
N VAL A 135 11.00 -5.52 2.11
CA VAL A 135 10.25 -4.38 2.65
C VAL A 135 10.16 -3.29 1.59
N PRO A 136 9.10 -2.45 1.60
CA PRO A 136 8.99 -1.33 0.67
C PRO A 136 10.23 -0.43 0.74
N ASN A 137 10.76 -0.07 -0.43
CA ASN A 137 11.84 0.90 -0.53
C ASN A 137 11.38 2.31 -0.10
N TYR A 138 12.36 3.18 0.15
CA TYR A 138 12.07 4.59 0.44
C TYR A 138 11.30 5.23 -0.73
N ASN A 139 10.31 6.06 -0.40
CA ASN A 139 9.38 6.65 -1.37
C ASN A 139 8.62 5.61 -2.21
N ALA A 140 8.40 4.41 -1.68
CA ALA A 140 7.43 3.49 -2.26
C ALA A 140 6.02 4.09 -2.24
N LEU A 141 5.30 3.85 -3.32
CA LEU A 141 3.97 4.37 -3.64
C LEU A 141 3.03 3.22 -3.99
N ILE A 142 1.85 3.22 -3.39
CA ILE A 142 0.69 2.48 -3.90
C ILE A 142 -0.25 3.50 -4.52
N ILE A 143 -0.74 3.20 -5.71
CA ILE A 143 -1.65 4.04 -6.45
C ILE A 143 -2.91 3.22 -6.74
N ILE A 144 -4.05 3.67 -6.25
CA ILE A 144 -5.36 3.05 -6.49
C ILE A 144 -6.18 4.02 -7.32
N GLU A 145 -6.55 3.60 -8.53
CA GLU A 145 -7.37 4.39 -9.44
C GLU A 145 -8.78 3.81 -9.51
N LEU A 146 -9.79 4.64 -9.25
CA LEU A 146 -11.20 4.34 -9.52
C LEU A 146 -11.63 5.11 -10.77
N TYR A 147 -12.14 4.38 -11.77
CA TYR A 147 -12.60 4.96 -13.01
C TYR A 147 -13.71 4.15 -13.67
N VAL A 148 -14.38 4.74 -14.65
CA VAL A 148 -15.45 4.09 -15.42
C VAL A 148 -14.87 3.39 -16.64
N ARG A 149 -15.22 2.12 -16.82
CA ARG A 149 -14.99 1.39 -18.07
C ARG A 149 -16.29 0.70 -18.47
N ASN A 150 -16.76 0.95 -19.69
CA ASN A 150 -18.02 0.39 -20.19
C ASN A 150 -19.22 0.61 -19.25
N LYS A 151 -19.33 1.80 -18.64
CA LYS A 151 -20.34 2.18 -17.64
C LYS A 151 -20.25 1.46 -16.29
N GLU A 152 -19.19 0.70 -16.05
CA GLU A 152 -18.98 -0.01 -14.78
C GLU A 152 -17.79 0.57 -14.00
N PRO A 153 -17.84 0.54 -12.65
CA PRO A 153 -16.75 1.00 -11.81
C PRO A 153 -15.65 -0.05 -11.75
N VAL A 154 -14.45 0.36 -12.15
CA VAL A 154 -13.27 -0.51 -12.13
C VAL A 154 -12.11 0.13 -11.40
N ILE A 155 -11.27 -0.72 -10.83
CA ILE A 155 -10.09 -0.40 -10.06
C ILE A 155 -8.83 -0.81 -10.81
N LYS A 156 -7.86 0.08 -10.81
CA LYS A 156 -6.45 -0.24 -11.05
C LYS A 156 -5.66 -0.07 -9.78
N LEU A 157 -4.74 -0.99 -9.55
CA LEU A 157 -3.78 -0.94 -8.45
C LEU A 157 -2.37 -0.97 -9.04
N LEU A 158 -1.61 0.09 -8.80
CA LEU A 158 -0.23 0.20 -9.24
C LEU A 158 0.69 0.34 -8.02
N TYR A 159 1.88 -0.22 -8.11
CA TYR A 159 2.97 -0.05 -7.16
C TYR A 159 4.18 0.56 -7.85
N LYS A 160 4.84 1.51 -7.20
CA LYS A 160 6.08 2.09 -7.69
C LYS A 160 7.03 2.32 -6.53
N ASP A 161 8.30 2.02 -6.71
CA ASP A 161 9.35 2.48 -5.81
C ASP A 161 10.26 3.53 -6.46
N ASN A 162 11.33 3.91 -5.76
CA ASN A 162 12.32 4.88 -6.22
C ASN A 162 13.26 4.36 -7.30
N GLU A 163 13.39 3.04 -7.47
CA GLU A 163 14.25 2.40 -8.48
C GLU A 163 13.49 2.11 -9.78
N MET A 164 12.16 2.01 -9.71
CA MET A 164 11.28 1.76 -10.84
C MET A 164 11.09 2.99 -11.73
N LYS A 165 11.37 2.81 -13.03
CA LYS A 165 11.05 3.81 -14.07
C LYS A 165 9.55 3.95 -14.31
N THR A 166 8.81 2.85 -14.22
CA THR A 166 7.37 2.78 -14.48
C THR A 166 6.66 2.03 -13.35
N PRO A 167 5.46 2.46 -12.91
CA PRO A 167 4.67 1.69 -11.96
C PRO A 167 4.35 0.29 -12.48
N LYS A 168 4.39 -0.70 -11.59
CA LYS A 168 3.96 -2.07 -11.83
C LYS A 168 2.50 -2.22 -11.47
N GLU A 169 1.72 -2.86 -12.34
CA GLU A 169 0.32 -3.20 -12.03
C GLU A 169 0.23 -4.44 -11.13
N ALA A 170 -0.64 -4.37 -10.12
CA ALA A 170 -0.77 -5.38 -9.08
C ALA A 170 -2.21 -5.88 -8.91
N VAL A 171 -3.19 -5.31 -9.61
CA VAL A 171 -4.62 -5.56 -9.37
C VAL A 171 -5.01 -7.04 -9.58
N GLN A 172 -4.37 -7.71 -10.54
CA GLN A 172 -4.59 -9.14 -10.85
C GLN A 172 -4.15 -10.10 -9.73
N HIS A 173 -3.40 -9.60 -8.74
CA HIS A 173 -2.95 -10.38 -7.58
C HIS A 173 -3.73 -10.03 -6.31
N VAL A 174 -4.69 -9.10 -6.40
CA VAL A 174 -5.57 -8.77 -5.28
C VAL A 174 -6.54 -9.92 -5.07
N ARG A 175 -6.83 -10.24 -3.82
CA ARG A 175 -7.86 -11.23 -3.44
C ARG A 175 -9.17 -10.89 -4.16
N ASN A 176 -9.84 -11.92 -4.68
CA ASN A 176 -11.08 -11.82 -5.45
C ASN A 176 -11.00 -11.16 -6.84
N CYS A 177 -9.90 -10.49 -7.20
CA CYS A 177 -9.72 -9.91 -8.53
C CYS A 177 -9.16 -10.98 -9.50
N LYS A 178 -9.94 -11.36 -10.52
CA LYS A 178 -9.55 -12.40 -11.50
C LYS A 178 -8.89 -11.84 -12.77
N SER A 179 -9.06 -10.56 -13.04
CA SER A 179 -8.58 -9.89 -14.25
C SER A 179 -8.15 -8.45 -13.94
N SER A 180 -7.42 -7.85 -14.86
CA SER A 180 -7.18 -6.40 -14.88
C SER A 180 -8.01 -5.75 -15.98
N PRO A 181 -8.76 -4.66 -15.69
CA PRO A 181 -8.97 -4.05 -14.38
C PRO A 181 -10.01 -4.83 -13.54
N CYS A 182 -9.98 -4.64 -12.22
CA CYS A 182 -10.87 -5.36 -11.30
C CYS A 182 -12.14 -4.55 -11.02
N HIS A 183 -13.31 -5.19 -10.88
CA HIS A 183 -14.53 -4.47 -10.53
C HIS A 183 -14.47 -3.93 -9.10
N LEU A 184 -15.09 -2.77 -8.85
CA LEU A 184 -15.10 -2.15 -7.52
C LEU A 184 -15.66 -3.07 -6.43
N GLU A 185 -16.72 -3.81 -6.72
CA GLU A 185 -17.33 -4.76 -5.79
C GLU A 185 -16.40 -5.93 -5.45
N GLU A 186 -15.73 -6.49 -6.45
CA GLU A 186 -14.73 -7.55 -6.25
C GLU A 186 -13.53 -7.04 -5.43
N PHE A 187 -13.03 -5.85 -5.76
CA PHE A 187 -11.91 -5.23 -5.06
C PHE A 187 -12.24 -4.91 -3.60
N THR A 188 -13.42 -4.36 -3.32
CA THR A 188 -13.78 -3.93 -1.96
C THR A 188 -14.32 -5.05 -1.07
N SER A 189 -14.72 -6.19 -1.64
CA SER A 189 -15.14 -7.38 -0.89
C SER A 189 -13.97 -8.30 -0.50
N CYS A 190 -12.74 -8.00 -0.96
CA CYS A 190 -11.59 -8.88 -0.83
C CYS A 190 -11.12 -9.18 0.60
N CYS A 191 -11.38 -8.25 1.52
CA CYS A 191 -10.46 -8.06 2.65
C CYS A 191 -11.16 -7.76 3.98
N SER A 192 -12.43 -8.15 4.13
CA SER A 192 -13.21 -7.92 5.36
C SER A 192 -12.55 -8.51 6.62
N GLU A 193 -11.85 -9.65 6.48
CA GLU A 193 -11.10 -10.25 7.58
C GLU A 193 -9.92 -9.38 8.08
N TYR A 194 -9.49 -8.39 7.30
CA TYR A 194 -8.41 -7.47 7.67
C TYR A 194 -8.93 -6.09 8.08
N GLU A 195 -10.24 -5.85 8.06
CA GLU A 195 -10.84 -4.56 8.41
C GLU A 195 -11.15 -4.46 9.91
N SER A 196 -11.08 -3.23 10.44
CA SER A 196 -11.47 -2.94 11.82
C SER A 196 -12.19 -1.59 11.89
N GLU A 197 -13.35 -1.58 12.55
CA GLU A 197 -14.09 -0.34 12.86
C GLU A 197 -13.57 0.31 14.13
N ASN A 198 -13.25 -0.51 15.14
CA ASN A 198 -12.81 -0.08 16.45
C ASN A 198 -11.45 -0.74 16.78
N PRO A 199 -10.34 -0.01 16.60
CA PRO A 199 -9.01 -0.49 16.96
C PRO A 199 -8.94 -0.94 18.43
N THR A 200 -9.61 -0.23 19.33
CA THR A 200 -9.55 -0.47 20.78
C THR A 200 -10.16 -1.80 21.16
N GLU A 201 -11.34 -2.11 20.61
CA GLU A 201 -11.97 -3.42 20.79
C GLU A 201 -11.17 -4.54 20.13
N THR A 202 -10.62 -4.27 18.95
CA THR A 202 -9.80 -5.25 18.22
C THR A 202 -8.53 -5.61 19.00
N CYS A 203 -7.93 -4.66 19.72
CA CYS A 203 -6.79 -4.88 20.59
C CYS A 203 -7.13 -5.65 21.87
N ALA A 204 -8.38 -5.61 22.35
CA ALA A 204 -8.79 -6.21 23.62
C ALA A 204 -9.02 -7.74 23.53
N VAL A 205 -9.15 -8.28 22.32
CA VAL A 205 -9.45 -9.69 22.05
C VAL A 205 -8.25 -10.42 21.41
N GLY A 206 -7.11 -9.73 21.26
CA GLY A 206 -5.90 -10.20 20.57
C GLY A 206 -4.92 -10.97 21.44
#